data_AF-A0A7V9V4S6-F1
#
_entry.id   AF-A0A7V9V4S6-F1
#
_cell.length_a   1.000
_cell.length_b   1.000
_cell.length_c   1.000
_cell.angle_alpha   90.00
_cell.angle_beta   90.00
_cell.angle_gamma   90.00
#
_symmetry.space_group_name_H-M   'P 1'
#
loop_
_entity.id
_entity.type
_entity.pdbx_description
1 polymer ?
#
loop_
_entity_poly.entity_id
_entity_poly.type
_entity_poly.pdbx_seq_one_letter_code
_entity_poly.pdbx_strand_id
1 'polypeptide(L)'
;MYPSYGFGFGSNWLLLVGLPLIIALWAQFRVSSAFKKWGAVRATSNVTGAEAAREILTAAQIHDVDVVETNDYLGDHYDPASKRLCLSSKVYNEPSVASLGIAAHETGHAIQHAKAYAPLQWRMTIVPITSIASRMLPFVIFGGFIFHMTGLITLGIYCYMILLAFQLITLPV
;
A
#
# COMPACT_ATOMS: atom_id res chain seq x y z
N MET A 1 -40.91 21.10 18.37
CA MET A 1 -40.82 20.74 16.95
C MET A 1 -39.34 20.57 16.64
N TYR A 2 -38.80 19.37 16.84
CA TYR A 2 -37.40 19.07 16.56
C TYR A 2 -37.23 18.93 15.05
N PRO A 3 -36.25 19.58 14.40
CA PRO A 3 -36.00 19.33 13.00
C PRO A 3 -35.43 17.92 12.89
N SER A 4 -36.23 17.04 12.29
CA SER A 4 -35.80 15.74 11.81
C SER A 4 -34.72 15.97 10.75
N TYR A 5 -33.45 15.84 11.14
CA TYR A 5 -32.38 15.50 10.22
C TYR A 5 -32.61 14.05 9.75
N GLY A 6 -33.71 13.85 9.02
CA GLY A 6 -33.90 12.67 8.21
C GLY A 6 -32.72 12.61 7.25
N PHE A 7 -32.07 11.45 7.22
CA PHE A 7 -31.05 11.12 6.25
C PHE A 7 -31.66 11.23 4.85
N GLY A 8 -31.66 12.45 4.31
CA GLY A 8 -32.12 12.73 2.97
C GLY A 8 -31.13 12.06 2.03
N PHE A 9 -31.53 10.96 1.42
CA PHE A 9 -31.02 10.55 0.12
C PHE A 9 -31.42 11.59 -0.94
N GLY A 10 -31.01 12.84 -0.75
CA GLY A 10 -31.06 13.86 -1.79
C GLY A 10 -29.94 13.59 -2.81
N SER A 11 -30.00 14.32 -3.92
CA SER A 11 -29.02 14.35 -5.04
C SER A 11 -27.53 14.29 -4.62
N ASN A 12 -27.22 14.64 -3.38
CA ASN A 12 -25.88 14.69 -2.78
C ASN A 12 -25.26 13.32 -2.44
N TRP A 13 -26.01 12.21 -2.40
CA TRP A 13 -25.44 10.89 -2.09
C TRP A 13 -24.45 10.41 -3.17
N LEU A 14 -24.77 10.71 -4.44
CA LEU A 14 -23.89 10.44 -5.58
C LEU A 14 -22.58 11.23 -5.46
N LEU A 15 -22.64 12.45 -4.92
CA LEU A 15 -21.45 13.26 -4.68
C LEU A 15 -20.63 12.72 -3.50
N LEU A 16 -21.28 12.32 -2.40
CA LEU A 16 -20.58 11.86 -1.19
C LEU A 16 -19.96 10.47 -1.33
N VAL A 17 -20.58 9.56 -2.08
CA VAL A 17 -20.09 8.17 -2.26
C VAL A 17 -19.51 7.96 -3.66
N GLY A 18 -20.16 8.49 -4.69
CA GLY A 18 -19.74 8.30 -6.07
C GLY A 18 -18.43 9.01 -6.40
N LEU A 19 -18.22 10.24 -5.94
CA LEU A 19 -16.98 10.97 -6.23
C LEU A 19 -15.74 10.28 -5.62
N PRO A 20 -15.70 9.92 -4.32
CA PRO A 20 -14.55 9.18 -3.78
C PRO A 20 -14.32 7.85 -4.46
N LEU A 21 -15.38 7.12 -4.82
CA LEU A 21 -15.28 5.83 -5.50
C LEU A 21 -14.70 5.96 -6.91
N ILE A 22 -15.11 6.98 -7.68
CA ILE A 22 -14.54 7.28 -8.99
C ILE A 22 -13.06 7.64 -8.87
N ILE A 23 -12.69 8.46 -7.89
CA ILE A 23 -11.29 8.83 -7.64
C ILE A 23 -10.45 7.59 -7.28
N ALA A 24 -10.97 6.72 -6.40
CA ALA A 24 -10.29 5.49 -6.00
C ALA A 24 -10.08 4.54 -7.18
N LEU A 25 -11.11 4.33 -8.01
CA LEU A 25 -10.99 3.52 -9.22
C LEU A 25 -10.00 4.13 -10.20
N TRP A 26 -10.07 5.44 -10.45
CA TRP A 26 -9.13 6.13 -11.34
C TRP A 26 -7.68 5.99 -10.87
N ALA A 27 -7.43 6.17 -9.56
CA ALA A 27 -6.11 6.00 -8.98
C ALA A 27 -5.58 4.56 -9.16
N GLN A 28 -6.41 3.55 -8.87
CA GLN A 28 -6.08 2.15 -9.09
C GLN A 28 -5.73 1.84 -10.54
N PHE A 29 -6.55 2.33 -11.48
CA PHE A 29 -6.28 2.20 -12.92
C PHE A 29 -4.98 2.89 -13.33
N ARG A 30 -4.68 4.07 -12.77
CA ARG A 30 -3.49 4.84 -13.12
C ARG A 30 -2.21 4.14 -12.67
N VAL A 31 -2.20 3.57 -11.47
CA VAL A 31 -1.08 2.79 -10.91
C VAL A 31 -0.84 1.53 -11.76
N SER A 32 -1.88 0.73 -11.98
CA SER A 32 -1.78 -0.49 -12.80
C SER A 32 -1.29 -0.19 -14.23
N SER A 33 -1.80 0.89 -14.84
CA SER A 33 -1.36 1.33 -16.17
C SER A 33 0.09 1.81 -16.19
N ALA A 34 0.55 2.48 -15.13
CA ALA A 34 1.95 2.91 -15.02
C ALA A 34 2.89 1.70 -14.90
N PHE A 35 2.57 0.73 -14.04
CA PHE A 35 3.33 -0.53 -13.94
C PHE A 35 3.42 -1.26 -15.28
N LYS A 36 2.30 -1.38 -16.00
CA LYS A 36 2.29 -2.02 -17.32
C LYS A 36 3.14 -1.28 -18.35
N LYS A 37 3.03 0.06 -18.38
CA LYS A 37 3.79 0.90 -19.32
C LYS A 37 5.29 0.84 -19.05
N TRP A 38 5.70 1.05 -17.80
CA TRP A 38 7.11 1.15 -17.42
C TRP A 38 7.79 -0.22 -17.25
N GLY A 39 7.02 -1.29 -17.03
CA GLY A 39 7.53 -2.66 -17.08
C GLY A 39 7.89 -3.12 -18.49
N ALA A 40 7.35 -2.48 -19.55
CA ALA A 40 7.74 -2.76 -20.93
C ALA A 40 8.95 -1.95 -21.40
N VAL A 41 9.37 -0.92 -20.64
CA VAL A 41 10.50 -0.07 -20.97
C VAL A 41 11.76 -0.67 -20.36
N ARG A 42 12.67 -1.15 -21.23
CA ARG A 42 13.97 -1.69 -20.81
C ARG A 42 14.83 -0.58 -20.22
N ALA A 43 15.51 -0.86 -19.10
CA ALA A 43 16.44 0.07 -18.48
C ALA A 43 17.72 0.20 -19.32
N THR A 44 18.23 1.41 -19.48
CA THR A 44 19.47 1.68 -20.24
C THR A 44 20.69 1.01 -19.62
N SER A 45 20.69 0.81 -18.30
CA SER A 45 21.74 0.06 -17.59
C SER A 45 21.76 -1.43 -17.95
N ASN A 46 20.66 -1.96 -18.49
CA ASN A 46 20.48 -3.37 -18.84
C ASN A 46 20.67 -4.35 -17.66
N VAL A 47 20.56 -3.83 -16.43
CA VAL A 47 20.67 -4.57 -15.17
C VAL A 47 19.29 -5.07 -14.77
N THR A 48 19.19 -6.29 -14.23
CA THR A 48 17.94 -6.88 -13.72
C THR A 48 17.57 -6.30 -12.35
N GLY A 49 16.32 -6.49 -11.90
CA GLY A 49 15.92 -6.07 -10.55
C GLY A 49 16.71 -6.79 -9.46
N ALA A 50 17.05 -8.06 -9.66
CA ALA A 50 17.86 -8.82 -8.71
C ALA A 50 19.30 -8.29 -8.59
N GLU A 51 19.93 -7.95 -9.72
CA GLU A 51 21.26 -7.35 -9.73
C GLU A 51 21.25 -5.95 -9.11
N ALA A 52 20.27 -5.12 -9.45
CA ALA A 52 20.09 -3.80 -8.86
C ALA A 52 19.91 -3.88 -7.34
N ALA A 53 19.10 -4.84 -6.86
CA ALA A 53 18.91 -5.04 -5.42
C ALA A 53 20.23 -5.41 -4.71
N ARG A 54 21.01 -6.34 -5.28
CA ARG A 54 22.31 -6.73 -4.73
C ARG A 54 23.31 -5.59 -4.72
N GLU A 55 23.33 -4.78 -5.77
CA GLU A 55 24.20 -3.60 -5.86
C GLU A 55 23.86 -2.56 -4.80
N ILE A 56 22.57 -2.26 -4.60
CA ILE A 56 22.09 -1.33 -3.58
C ILE A 56 22.41 -1.84 -2.17
N LEU A 57 22.16 -3.12 -1.87
CA LEU A 57 22.47 -3.72 -0.57
C LEU A 57 23.97 -3.69 -0.28
N THR A 58 24.79 -4.02 -1.28
CA THR A 58 26.25 -3.97 -1.17
C THR A 58 26.73 -2.54 -0.92
N ALA A 59 26.19 -1.55 -1.64
CA ALA A 59 26.50 -0.13 -1.43
C ALA A 59 26.08 0.35 -0.04
N ALA A 60 25.02 -0.22 0.53
CA ALA A 60 24.55 0.05 1.89
C ALA A 60 25.31 -0.74 2.99
N GLN A 61 26.29 -1.57 2.63
CA GLN A 61 27.05 -2.46 3.53
C GLN A 61 26.16 -3.51 4.24
N ILE A 62 25.13 -3.99 3.53
CA ILE A 62 24.20 -5.01 4.01
C ILE A 62 24.50 -6.31 3.25
N HIS A 63 24.96 -7.32 3.98
CA HIS A 63 25.35 -8.62 3.43
C HIS A 63 24.55 -9.80 4.00
N ASP A 64 23.66 -9.53 4.95
CA ASP A 64 22.84 -10.51 5.65
C ASP A 64 21.42 -10.62 5.04
N VAL A 65 21.19 -9.99 3.88
CA VAL A 65 19.93 -10.03 3.15
C VAL A 65 20.07 -10.79 1.85
N ASP A 66 19.35 -11.90 1.73
CA ASP A 66 19.34 -12.71 0.52
C ASP A 66 18.28 -12.24 -0.48
N VAL A 67 18.69 -12.02 -1.73
CA VAL A 67 17.79 -11.68 -2.84
C VAL A 67 17.32 -12.96 -3.52
N VAL A 68 16.03 -13.27 -3.38
CA VAL A 68 15.42 -14.52 -3.85
C VAL A 68 14.26 -14.26 -4.82
N GLU A 69 14.07 -15.18 -5.74
CA GLU A 69 12.92 -15.18 -6.65
C GLU A 69 11.69 -15.80 -5.96
N THR A 70 10.53 -15.15 -6.09
CA THR A 70 9.23 -15.70 -5.69
C THR A 70 8.32 -15.89 -6.90
N ASN A 71 7.50 -16.94 -6.86
CA ASN A 71 6.51 -17.25 -7.89
C ASN A 71 5.22 -16.43 -7.75
N ASP A 72 5.08 -15.60 -6.72
CA ASP A 72 3.93 -14.74 -6.55
C ASP A 72 3.98 -13.53 -7.51
N TYR A 73 2.95 -13.41 -8.34
CA TYR A 73 2.77 -12.27 -9.23
C TYR A 73 2.45 -11.02 -8.39
N LEU A 74 3.33 -10.00 -8.42
CA LEU A 74 3.26 -8.79 -7.57
C LEU A 74 3.46 -9.06 -6.07
N GLY A 75 4.11 -10.18 -5.72
CA GLY A 75 4.49 -10.51 -4.35
C GLY A 75 5.84 -9.94 -3.93
N ASP A 76 6.32 -8.86 -4.55
CA ASP A 76 7.61 -8.25 -4.22
C ASP A 76 7.56 -7.69 -2.80
N HIS A 77 8.40 -8.19 -1.90
CA HIS A 77 8.49 -7.71 -0.53
C HIS A 77 9.83 -8.07 0.14
N TYR A 78 10.26 -7.22 1.08
CA TYR A 78 11.26 -7.59 2.08
C TYR A 78 10.63 -8.24 3.31
N ASP A 79 11.15 -9.39 3.73
CA ASP A 79 10.82 -10.06 5.00
C ASP A 79 11.90 -9.76 6.06
N PRO A 80 11.60 -8.93 7.09
CA PRO A 80 12.55 -8.61 8.16
C PRO A 80 12.91 -9.81 9.05
N ALA A 81 12.01 -10.80 9.18
CA ALA A 81 12.19 -11.92 10.09
C ALA A 81 13.18 -12.94 9.52
N SER A 82 13.05 -13.26 8.23
CA SER A 82 13.99 -14.16 7.54
C SER A 82 15.11 -13.43 6.80
N LYS A 83 15.12 -12.08 6.81
CA LYS A 83 16.06 -11.22 6.09
C LYS A 83 16.18 -11.59 4.61
N ARG A 84 15.03 -11.83 3.96
CA ARG A 84 14.98 -12.16 2.54
C ARG A 84 14.25 -11.08 1.77
N LEU A 85 14.81 -10.70 0.64
CA LEU A 85 14.19 -9.80 -0.32
C LEU A 85 13.61 -10.65 -1.44
N CYS A 86 12.29 -10.84 -1.41
CA CYS A 86 11.55 -11.65 -2.36
C CYS A 86 11.13 -10.79 -3.54
N LEU A 87 11.60 -11.12 -4.74
CA LEU A 87 11.19 -10.46 -5.98
C LEU A 87 10.43 -11.42 -6.87
N SER A 88 9.32 -10.98 -7.42
CA SER A 88 8.55 -11.69 -8.42
C SER A 88 9.42 -12.02 -9.62
N SER A 89 9.16 -13.15 -10.27
CA SER A 89 9.97 -13.63 -11.41
C SER A 89 10.22 -12.56 -12.50
N LYS A 90 9.22 -11.71 -12.75
CA LYS A 90 9.34 -10.59 -13.68
C LYS A 90 10.36 -9.55 -13.23
N VAL A 91 10.29 -9.11 -11.97
CA VAL A 91 11.21 -8.12 -11.40
C VAL A 91 12.61 -8.70 -11.24
N TYR A 92 12.70 -9.95 -10.82
CA TYR A 92 13.95 -10.66 -10.60
C TYR A 92 14.76 -10.80 -11.91
N ASN A 93 14.11 -11.16 -13.01
CA ASN A 93 14.78 -11.50 -14.28
C ASN A 93 14.75 -10.40 -15.36
N GLU A 94 13.79 -9.47 -15.35
CA GLU A 94 13.67 -8.48 -16.43
C GLU A 94 14.40 -7.16 -16.12
N PRO A 95 15.25 -6.66 -17.04
CA PRO A 95 15.91 -5.36 -16.91
C PRO A 95 15.00 -4.22 -17.35
N SER A 96 13.92 -3.96 -16.61
CA SER A 96 12.94 -2.89 -16.89
C SER A 96 13.02 -1.74 -15.88
N VAL A 97 12.63 -0.53 -16.29
CA VAL A 97 12.59 0.64 -15.37
C VAL A 97 11.70 0.37 -14.16
N ALA A 98 10.57 -0.33 -14.35
CA ALA A 98 9.73 -0.74 -13.24
C ALA A 98 10.42 -1.75 -12.32
N SER A 99 11.14 -2.74 -12.88
CA SER A 99 11.87 -3.74 -12.10
C SER A 99 12.94 -3.09 -11.21
N LEU A 100 13.70 -2.13 -11.75
CA LEU A 100 14.69 -1.37 -10.98
C LEU A 100 14.02 -0.55 -9.86
N GLY A 101 12.90 0.11 -10.15
CA GLY A 101 12.16 0.89 -9.17
C GLY A 101 11.62 0.05 -8.01
N ILE A 102 11.07 -1.13 -8.32
CA ILE A 102 10.56 -2.07 -7.30
C ILE A 102 11.72 -2.60 -6.46
N ALA A 103 12.80 -3.07 -7.10
CA ALA A 103 13.98 -3.54 -6.39
C ALA A 103 14.59 -2.47 -5.46
N ALA A 104 14.65 -1.21 -5.92
CA ALA A 104 15.11 -0.09 -5.11
C ALA A 104 14.17 0.22 -3.92
N HIS A 105 12.85 0.14 -4.13
CA HIS A 105 11.88 0.35 -3.05
C HIS A 105 11.99 -0.76 -1.98
N GLU A 106 12.05 -2.02 -2.38
CA GLU A 106 12.15 -3.15 -1.44
C GLU A 106 13.49 -3.19 -0.69
N THR A 107 14.59 -2.85 -1.37
CA THR A 107 15.88 -2.70 -0.68
C THR A 107 15.89 -1.53 0.28
N GLY A 108 15.09 -0.49 0.02
CA GLY A 108 14.82 0.59 0.96
C GLY A 108 14.31 0.07 2.31
N HIS A 109 13.36 -0.88 2.31
CA HIS A 109 12.86 -1.51 3.54
C HIS A 109 13.96 -2.29 4.26
N ALA A 110 14.80 -3.01 3.53
CA ALA A 110 15.96 -3.71 4.10
C ALA A 110 16.97 -2.76 4.76
N ILE A 111 17.26 -1.62 4.13
CA ILE A 111 18.15 -0.59 4.68
C ILE A 111 17.55 0.06 5.92
N GLN A 112 16.25 0.39 5.88
CA GLN A 112 15.54 0.95 7.04
C GLN A 112 15.55 -0.03 8.22
N HIS A 113 15.39 -1.33 7.95
CA HIS A 113 15.47 -2.38 8.95
C HIS A 113 16.88 -2.48 9.56
N ALA A 114 17.93 -2.52 8.73
CA ALA A 114 19.33 -2.59 9.18
C ALA A 114 19.75 -1.38 10.03
N LYS A 115 19.20 -0.18 9.73
CA LYS A 115 19.46 1.04 10.50
C LYS A 115 18.60 1.19 11.77
N ALA A 116 17.81 0.18 12.13
CA ALA A 116 16.86 0.23 13.25
C ALA A 116 16.00 1.51 13.22
N TYR A 117 15.50 1.89 12.05
CA TYR A 117 14.83 3.17 11.85
C TYR A 117 13.61 3.28 12.78
N ALA A 118 13.71 4.12 13.83
CA ALA A 118 12.72 4.21 14.89
C ALA A 118 11.27 4.45 14.40
N PRO A 119 11.00 5.25 13.35
CA PRO A 119 9.67 5.38 12.77
C PRO A 119 9.08 4.07 12.23
N LEU A 120 9.91 3.13 11.76
CA LEU A 120 9.49 1.84 11.24
C LEU A 120 8.91 0.94 12.35
N GLN A 121 9.50 1.00 13.56
CA GLN A 121 9.06 0.22 14.72
C GLN A 121 7.67 0.67 15.22
N TRP A 122 7.43 1.98 15.29
CA TRP A 122 6.11 2.55 15.60
C TRP A 122 5.06 2.19 14.56
N ARG A 123 5.45 2.12 13.29
CA ARG A 123 4.55 1.69 12.21
C ARG A 123 4.19 0.21 12.32
N MET A 124 5.16 -0.68 12.57
CA MET A 124 4.94 -2.13 12.65
C MET A 124 3.91 -2.53 13.71
N THR A 125 3.83 -1.80 14.82
CA THR A 125 2.83 -2.06 15.88
C THR A 125 1.43 -1.57 15.51
N ILE A 126 1.32 -0.50 14.70
CA ILE A 126 0.04 0.15 14.36
C ILE A 126 -0.60 -0.46 13.10
N VAL A 127 0.20 -0.85 12.10
CA VAL A 127 -0.29 -1.44 10.83
C VAL A 127 -1.26 -2.63 10.98
N PRO A 128 -1.02 -3.63 11.87
CA PRO A 128 -1.99 -4.72 12.01
C PRO A 128 -3.33 -4.24 12.56
N ILE A 129 -3.33 -3.26 13.47
CA ILE A 129 -4.55 -2.69 14.05
C ILE A 129 -5.32 -1.92 12.98
N THR A 130 -4.64 -1.08 12.19
CA THR A 130 -5.28 -0.29 11.13
C THR A 130 -5.77 -1.17 9.98
N SER A 131 -5.10 -2.28 9.68
CA SER A 131 -5.52 -3.26 8.66
C SER A 131 -6.79 -4.01 9.06
N ILE A 132 -6.89 -4.46 10.32
CA ILE A 132 -8.11 -5.09 10.87
C ILE A 132 -9.25 -4.08 10.85
N ALA A 133 -9.01 -2.86 11.34
CA ALA A 133 -10.02 -1.80 11.32
C ALA A 133 -10.50 -1.51 9.89
N SER A 134 -9.58 -1.30 8.95
CA SER A 134 -9.91 -1.01 7.54
C SER A 134 -10.69 -2.13 6.85
N ARG A 135 -10.48 -3.40 7.24
CA ARG A 135 -11.28 -4.53 6.73
C ARG A 135 -12.68 -4.58 7.35
N MET A 136 -12.83 -4.21 8.62
CA MET A 136 -14.11 -4.27 9.35
C MET A 136 -15.02 -3.06 9.10
N LEU A 137 -14.45 -1.87 8.90
CA LEU A 137 -15.20 -0.62 8.73
C LEU A 137 -16.22 -0.66 7.57
N PRO A 138 -15.91 -1.22 6.38
CA PRO A 138 -16.90 -1.37 5.32
C PRO A 138 -18.12 -2.19 5.76
N PHE A 139 -17.93 -3.27 6.52
CA PHE A 139 -19.04 -4.07 7.05
C PHE A 139 -19.84 -3.31 8.11
N VAL A 140 -19.18 -2.48 8.94
CA VAL A 140 -19.86 -1.63 9.93
C VAL A 140 -20.72 -0.56 9.25
N ILE A 141 -20.22 0.07 8.19
CA ILE A 141 -20.95 1.08 7.43
C ILE A 141 -22.09 0.44 6.63
N PHE A 142 -21.83 -0.68 5.96
CA PHE A 142 -22.83 -1.40 5.17
C PHE A 142 -23.91 -2.04 6.08
N GLY A 143 -23.52 -2.57 7.24
CA GLY A 143 -24.44 -3.03 8.28
C GLY A 143 -25.27 -1.88 8.84
N GLY A 144 -24.64 -0.74 9.14
CA GLY A 144 -25.34 0.48 9.57
C GLY A 144 -26.36 0.96 8.53
N PHE A 145 -26.07 0.79 7.24
CA PHE A 145 -26.98 1.07 6.13
C PHE A 145 -28.19 0.13 6.12
N ILE A 146 -27.97 -1.18 6.25
CA ILE A 146 -29.03 -2.21 6.26
C ILE A 146 -29.96 -2.04 7.48
N PHE A 147 -29.39 -1.80 8.66
CA PHE A 147 -30.14 -1.64 9.90
C PHE A 147 -30.66 -0.20 10.13
N HIS A 148 -30.45 0.72 9.18
CA HIS A 148 -30.80 2.15 9.28
C HIS A 148 -30.25 2.83 10.57
N MET A 149 -29.14 2.35 11.10
CA MET A 149 -28.50 2.90 12.30
C MET A 149 -27.54 4.03 11.92
N THR A 150 -28.07 5.25 11.78
CA THR A 150 -27.30 6.43 11.37
C THR A 150 -26.09 6.72 12.26
N GLY A 151 -26.18 6.43 13.56
CA GLY A 151 -25.06 6.59 14.51
C GLY A 151 -23.84 5.70 14.20
N LEU A 152 -24.05 4.48 13.68
CA LEU A 152 -22.95 3.59 13.29
C LEU A 152 -22.22 4.11 12.04
N ILE A 153 -22.96 4.71 11.10
CA ILE A 153 -22.41 5.24 9.86
C ILE A 153 -21.50 6.44 10.16
N THR A 154 -21.96 7.37 11.00
CA THR A 154 -21.17 8.55 11.40
C THR A 154 -19.92 8.14 12.18
N LEU A 155 -20.03 7.17 13.08
CA LEU A 155 -18.88 6.60 13.78
C LEU A 155 -17.88 5.97 12.80
N GLY A 156 -18.36 5.19 11.83
CA GLY A 156 -17.53 4.60 10.78
C GLY A 156 -16.78 5.64 9.95
N ILE A 157 -17.42 6.76 9.60
CA ILE A 157 -16.78 7.86 8.87
C ILE A 157 -15.65 8.50 9.71
N TYR A 158 -15.88 8.78 10.99
CA TYR A 158 -14.83 9.34 11.85
C TYR A 158 -13.66 8.37 12.01
N CYS A 159 -13.93 7.08 12.19
CA CYS A 159 -12.88 6.06 12.21
C CYS A 159 -12.10 6.03 10.87
N TYR A 160 -12.77 6.15 9.73
CA TYR A 160 -12.11 6.23 8.42
C TYR A 160 -11.23 7.47 8.27
N MET A 161 -11.68 8.63 8.74
CA MET A 161 -10.90 9.87 8.71
C MET A 161 -9.63 9.76 9.56
N ILE A 162 -9.75 9.17 10.75
CA ILE A 162 -8.60 8.91 11.62
C ILE A 162 -7.64 7.93 10.93
N LEU A 163 -8.14 6.81 10.40
CA LEU A 163 -7.33 5.84 9.67
C LEU A 163 -6.62 6.47 8.46
N LEU A 164 -7.30 7.31 7.69
CA LEU A 164 -6.72 8.01 6.54
C LEU A 164 -5.60 8.97 6.97
N ALA A 165 -5.81 9.76 8.03
CA ALA A 165 -4.77 10.63 8.57
C ALA A 165 -3.54 9.82 9.04
N PHE A 166 -3.76 8.70 9.74
CA PHE A 166 -2.69 7.80 10.13
C PHE A 166 -1.97 7.18 8.93
N GLN A 167 -2.70 6.76 7.90
CA GLN A 167 -2.12 6.18 6.69
C GLN A 167 -1.24 7.19 5.94
N LEU A 168 -1.64 8.47 5.89
CA LEU A 168 -0.85 9.54 5.29
C LEU A 168 0.46 9.80 6.05
N ILE A 169 0.44 9.74 7.38
CA ILE A 169 1.63 9.94 8.21
C ILE A 169 2.57 8.73 8.16
N THR A 170 2.01 7.52 8.01
CA THR A 170 2.76 6.26 8.09
C THR A 170 3.10 5.65 6.74
N LEU A 171 2.80 6.32 5.63
CA LEU A 171 3.21 5.92 4.29
C LEU A 171 4.73 6.05 4.19
N PRO A 172 5.50 4.94 4.14
CA PRO A 172 6.90 5.03 3.82
C PRO A 172 6.99 5.31 2.32
N VAL A 173 7.85 6.26 1.95
CA VAL A 173 8.36 6.31 0.58
C VAL A 173 9.18 5.05 0.33
#